data_AF-A0A382F0D0-F1
#
_entry.id   AF-A0A382F0D0-F1
#
_cell.length_a   1.000
_cell.length_b   1.000
_cell.length_c   1.000
_cell.angle_alpha   90.00
_cell.angle_beta   90.00
_cell.angle_gamma   90.00
#
_symmetry.space_group_name_H-M   'P 1'
#
loop_
_entity.id
_entity.type
_entity.pdbx_description
1 polymer ?
#
loop_
_entity_poly.entity_id
_entity_poly.type
_entity_poly.pdbx_seq_one_letter_code
_entity_poly.pdbx_strand_id
1 'polypeptide(L)'
;VDSFAAIGTQLKLQLPGKATASTPCDSIEGPSVILDSGKFTRLDDYSEALAVVNDVKEIVDLGELLIPVGEFLENNHPLQPAGWCEEWWELLVESKNLEKYEGDYSFSSIYSFCKDNGLPLHPNYTLNWSDLDTQEILDLRNQLVRNSSEVIENRFPQIYKEIFIKLGIFFDIVDNCIVLESGVEPLICLLGLEEKSGKLITSDLEIDKEVSLDLITELSGVQNKCKSPTRIGASMGRPEKANERRLKPPPHVLFPLGDAGGNQRLVNTALKERSSGRGFSQGKLGLIQMETQLRYCKKCNKDTISLNCCNTLTMLKEDPKKRMVDLSELVTKAMNNTKVGVLPKIKGIKSLKSGPKIPEALEKGILRSKYDLRVYKDGTLRYDMIDLPITHFYPKEIGLSVEQAINLGYRKDVNGNKLEDIDQLLELKVQDLIVSKNSGPWLIKVANFVNDELVKLYGVEPFYAVNTNSDMHDLIGSLLICLSPHTSAGVLTRLIGFTSAKAQYGHPFLHAAKRRNCDGDEDSIMLLLDGLLNFSESFVP
;
A
#
# COMPACT_ATOMS: atom_id res chain seq x y z
N VAL A 1 -13.03 10.01 7.81
CA VAL A 1 -13.03 10.21 6.34
C VAL A 1 -13.60 9.01 5.57
N ASP A 2 -14.65 8.37 6.09
CA ASP A 2 -15.48 7.33 5.46
C ASP A 2 -14.76 6.21 4.69
N SER A 3 -13.58 5.80 5.17
CA SER A 3 -12.73 4.77 4.52
C SER A 3 -12.33 5.09 3.07
N PHE A 4 -12.33 6.36 2.66
CA PHE A 4 -11.84 6.77 1.35
C PHE A 4 -10.32 6.65 1.23
N ALA A 5 -9.60 7.02 2.29
CA ALA A 5 -8.16 6.78 2.39
C ALA A 5 -7.93 5.35 2.87
N ALA A 6 -7.16 4.60 2.09
CA ALA A 6 -6.69 3.26 2.42
C ALA A 6 -5.17 3.22 2.37
N ILE A 7 -4.59 2.11 2.81
CA ILE A 7 -3.15 1.90 2.71
C ILE A 7 -2.75 1.85 1.23
N GLY A 8 -1.86 2.78 0.85
CA GLY A 8 -1.45 2.99 -0.53
C GLY A 8 -2.39 3.86 -1.35
N THR A 9 -3.35 4.57 -0.77
CA THR A 9 -4.05 5.62 -1.52
C THR A 9 -3.07 6.75 -1.84
N GLN A 10 -3.05 7.20 -3.09
CA GLN A 10 -2.26 8.38 -3.46
C GLN A 10 -2.93 9.62 -2.86
N LEU A 11 -2.20 10.40 -2.07
CA LEU A 11 -2.61 11.71 -1.57
C LEU A 11 -1.85 12.80 -2.33
N LYS A 12 -2.57 13.82 -2.80
CA LYS A 12 -1.97 15.05 -3.34
C LYS A 12 -1.84 16.05 -2.22
N LEU A 13 -0.61 16.37 -1.85
CA LEU A 13 -0.29 17.31 -0.78
C LEU A 13 -0.10 18.72 -1.33
N GLN A 14 -0.33 19.71 -0.48
CA GLN A 14 0.01 21.11 -0.76
C GLN A 14 1.52 21.35 -0.73
N LEU A 15 2.23 20.67 0.17
CA LEU A 15 3.67 20.73 0.38
C LEU A 15 4.15 19.43 1.06
N PRO A 16 5.45 19.06 0.97
CA PRO A 16 6.49 19.64 0.10
C PRO A 16 6.45 19.13 -1.35
N GLY A 17 5.79 17.99 -1.59
CA GLY A 17 5.67 17.34 -2.89
C GLY A 17 4.24 17.37 -3.45
N LYS A 18 4.09 17.00 -4.72
CA LYS A 18 2.77 17.01 -5.41
C LYS A 18 1.89 15.81 -5.09
N ALA A 19 2.51 14.68 -4.76
CA ALA A 19 1.83 13.43 -4.49
C ALA A 19 2.68 12.57 -3.55
N THR A 20 2.00 11.77 -2.74
CA THR A 20 2.60 10.73 -1.90
C THR A 20 1.64 9.54 -1.83
N ALA A 21 2.10 8.38 -1.39
CA ALA A 21 1.25 7.25 -1.05
C ALA A 21 1.08 7.17 0.47
N SER A 22 -0.16 7.05 0.96
CA SER A 22 -0.43 7.02 2.40
C SER A 22 -0.09 5.66 3.02
N THR A 23 0.61 5.68 4.14
CA THR A 23 0.91 4.51 4.99
C THR A 23 0.45 4.78 6.42
N PRO A 24 0.02 3.75 7.16
CA PRO A 24 -0.38 3.91 8.56
C PRO A 24 0.84 4.13 9.46
N CYS A 25 0.65 4.91 10.53
CA CYS A 25 1.59 5.09 11.63
C CYS A 25 0.73 5.23 12.90
N ASP A 26 0.90 4.33 13.85
CA ASP A 26 0.10 4.22 15.07
C ASP A 26 0.75 4.91 16.29
N SER A 27 1.89 5.57 16.09
CA SER A 27 2.58 6.35 17.13
C SER A 27 2.28 7.85 17.10
N ILE A 28 1.60 8.34 16.06
CA ILE A 28 1.27 9.76 15.89
C ILE A 28 -0.15 10.07 16.35
N GLU A 29 -0.44 11.34 16.64
CA GLU A 29 -1.77 11.75 17.11
C GLU A 29 -2.82 11.59 15.99
N GLY A 30 -3.95 10.95 16.31
CA GLY A 30 -5.07 10.73 15.42
C GLY A 30 -6.02 11.93 15.32
N PRO A 31 -7.16 11.77 14.61
CA PRO A 31 -8.13 12.84 14.44
C PRO A 31 -8.82 13.21 15.76
N SER A 32 -9.16 14.50 15.89
CA SER A 32 -10.05 14.99 16.94
C SER A 32 -11.47 15.17 16.40
N VAL A 33 -12.45 14.67 17.14
CA VAL A 33 -13.84 14.57 16.69
C VAL A 33 -14.83 15.00 17.75
N ILE A 34 -15.96 15.53 17.30
CA ILE A 34 -17.14 15.75 18.13
C ILE A 34 -18.13 14.61 17.83
N LEU A 35 -18.56 13.91 18.87
CA LEU A 35 -19.58 12.87 18.77
C LEU A 35 -20.98 13.48 18.84
N ASP A 36 -22.00 12.70 18.46
CA ASP A 36 -23.42 13.09 18.57
C ASP A 36 -23.84 13.41 20.01
N SER A 37 -23.18 12.81 21.00
CA SER A 37 -23.33 13.14 22.42
C SER A 37 -22.84 14.56 22.78
N GLY A 38 -22.08 15.19 21.88
CA GLY A 38 -21.39 16.45 22.09
C GLY A 38 -20.02 16.32 22.76
N LYS A 39 -19.59 15.10 23.12
CA LYS A 39 -18.21 14.79 23.55
C LYS A 39 -17.23 15.24 22.49
N PHE A 40 -16.15 15.91 22.88
CA PHE A 40 -15.01 16.22 22.03
C PHE A 40 -13.81 15.41 22.49
N THR A 41 -13.30 14.53 21.61
CA THR A 41 -12.27 13.53 21.94
C THR A 41 -11.27 13.39 20.80
N ARG A 42 -10.08 12.87 21.10
CA ARG A 42 -9.14 12.36 20.10
C ARG A 42 -9.29 10.86 19.93
N LEU A 43 -8.97 10.35 18.74
CA LEU A 43 -9.04 8.93 18.40
C LEU A 43 -7.68 8.46 17.88
N ASP A 44 -6.81 8.04 18.80
CA ASP A 44 -5.44 7.59 18.48
C ASP A 44 -5.41 6.08 18.13
N ASP A 45 -6.30 5.27 18.70
CA ASP A 45 -6.41 3.83 18.40
C ASP A 45 -7.45 3.51 17.32
N TYR A 46 -7.11 2.55 16.45
CA TYR A 46 -8.00 2.11 15.37
C TYR A 46 -9.30 1.47 15.87
N SER A 47 -9.24 0.69 16.95
CA SER A 47 -10.39 -0.03 17.50
C SER A 47 -11.37 0.95 18.15
N GLU A 48 -10.84 1.94 18.87
CA GLU A 48 -11.63 3.05 19.43
C GLU A 48 -12.30 3.86 18.32
N ALA A 49 -11.54 4.24 17.30
CA ALA A 49 -12.08 4.98 16.15
C ALA A 49 -13.20 4.20 15.43
N LEU A 50 -13.03 2.88 15.26
CA LEU A 50 -14.03 2.02 14.64
C LEU A 50 -15.30 1.90 15.50
N ALA A 51 -15.17 1.90 16.83
CA ALA A 51 -16.30 1.78 17.74
C ALA A 51 -17.24 2.99 17.69
N VAL A 52 -16.69 4.19 17.47
CA VAL A 52 -17.45 5.46 17.49
C VAL A 52 -17.70 6.06 16.11
N VAL A 53 -17.23 5.43 15.03
CA VAL A 53 -17.25 6.00 13.66
C VAL A 53 -18.64 6.45 13.20
N ASN A 54 -19.71 5.76 13.63
CA ASN A 54 -21.09 6.09 13.26
C ASN A 54 -21.69 7.22 14.11
N ASP A 55 -21.06 7.54 15.24
CA ASP A 55 -21.48 8.59 16.17
C ASP A 55 -20.70 9.89 15.95
N VAL A 56 -19.75 9.92 15.00
CA VAL A 56 -18.96 11.12 14.67
C VAL A 56 -19.87 12.13 13.97
N LYS A 57 -20.13 13.24 14.66
CA LYS A 57 -20.89 14.38 14.14
C LYS A 57 -20.02 15.30 13.30
N GLU A 58 -18.79 15.55 13.76
CA GLU A 58 -17.87 16.50 13.14
C GLU A 58 -16.42 16.06 13.39
N ILE A 59 -15.57 16.19 12.38
CA ILE A 59 -14.11 16.03 12.51
C ILE A 59 -13.53 17.44 12.61
N VAL A 60 -12.94 17.77 13.75
CA VAL A 60 -12.37 19.09 14.04
C VAL A 60 -10.96 19.20 13.45
N ASP A 61 -10.14 18.17 13.70
CA ASP A 61 -8.78 18.05 13.16
C ASP A 61 -8.55 16.63 12.64
N LEU A 62 -7.78 16.48 11.56
CA LEU A 62 -7.48 15.19 10.95
C LEU A 62 -6.36 14.43 11.66
N GLY A 63 -5.65 15.08 12.58
CA GLY A 63 -4.49 14.53 13.26
C GLY A 63 -3.20 14.83 12.54
N GLU A 64 -2.16 14.12 12.92
CA GLU A 64 -0.80 14.35 12.42
C GLU A 64 -0.55 13.71 11.05
N LEU A 65 0.40 14.30 10.33
CA LEU A 65 0.92 13.77 9.08
C LEU A 65 2.44 13.73 9.16
N LEU A 66 3.00 12.52 9.22
CA LEU A 66 4.45 12.33 9.23
C LEU A 66 5.02 12.52 7.82
N ILE A 67 5.81 13.58 7.62
CA ILE A 67 6.49 13.85 6.35
C ILE A 67 8.00 13.70 6.56
N PRO A 68 8.67 12.79 5.84
CA PRO A 68 10.11 12.62 5.96
C PRO A 68 10.85 13.84 5.40
N VAL A 69 11.94 14.24 6.07
CA VAL A 69 12.79 15.36 5.65
C VAL A 69 13.31 15.19 4.21
N GLY A 70 13.50 13.95 3.77
CA GLY A 70 13.90 13.62 2.40
C GLY A 70 12.97 14.20 1.33
N GLU A 71 11.67 14.29 1.58
CA GLU A 71 10.70 14.86 0.64
C GLU A 71 10.92 16.37 0.42
N PHE A 72 11.31 17.10 1.47
CA PHE A 72 11.67 18.51 1.34
C PHE A 72 12.95 18.69 0.54
N LEU A 73 13.96 17.84 0.80
CA LEU A 73 15.25 17.88 0.11
C LEU A 73 15.10 17.56 -1.38
N GLU A 74 14.36 16.50 -1.72
CA GLU A 74 14.14 16.08 -3.11
C GLU A 74 13.39 17.15 -3.91
N ASN A 75 12.31 17.69 -3.34
CA ASN A 75 11.50 18.71 -4.00
C ASN A 75 12.11 20.12 -3.93
N ASN A 76 13.27 20.27 -3.27
CA ASN A 76 13.94 21.55 -3.02
C ASN A 76 12.98 22.60 -2.41
N HIS A 77 12.16 22.16 -1.46
CA HIS A 77 11.20 23.01 -0.76
C HIS A 77 11.80 23.46 0.58
N PRO A 78 11.66 24.75 0.97
CA PRO A 78 12.08 25.20 2.29
C PRO A 78 11.39 24.39 3.40
N LEU A 79 12.16 24.00 4.41
CA LEU A 79 11.61 23.36 5.60
C LEU A 79 10.57 24.30 6.23
N GLN A 80 9.42 23.73 6.59
CA GLN A 80 8.41 24.43 7.37
C GLN A 80 8.70 24.26 8.86
N PRO A 81 8.25 25.18 9.73
CA PRO A 81 8.31 24.97 11.16
C PRO A 81 7.68 23.62 11.55
N ALA A 82 8.44 22.78 12.26
CA ALA A 82 7.98 21.48 12.71
C ALA A 82 6.94 21.64 13.84
N GLY A 83 6.00 20.70 13.91
CA GLY A 83 5.14 20.51 15.08
C GLY A 83 5.97 20.23 16.33
N TRP A 84 5.42 20.60 17.49
CA TRP A 84 6.05 20.29 18.77
C TRP A 84 5.69 18.85 19.17
N CYS A 85 6.67 17.95 19.04
CA CYS A 85 6.50 16.50 19.22
C CYS A 85 7.43 15.94 20.30
N GLU A 86 7.16 14.70 20.72
CA GLU A 86 7.85 14.03 21.83
C GLU A 86 9.34 13.85 21.53
N GLU A 87 9.70 13.47 20.30
CA GLU A 87 11.08 13.26 19.89
C GLU A 87 11.91 14.55 20.00
N TRP A 88 11.31 15.71 19.70
CA TRP A 88 11.99 16.99 19.87
C TRP A 88 12.15 17.33 21.36
N TRP A 89 11.15 17.05 22.19
CA TRP A 89 11.25 17.27 23.63
C TRP A 89 12.33 16.39 24.26
N GLU A 90 12.38 15.10 23.94
CA GLU A 90 13.40 14.16 24.43
C GLU A 90 14.81 14.62 24.05
N LEU A 91 15.02 15.02 22.79
CA LEU A 91 16.31 15.56 22.35
C LEU A 91 16.70 16.85 23.10
N LEU A 92 15.73 17.66 23.53
CA LEU A 92 16.02 18.84 24.35
C LEU A 92 16.41 18.47 25.78
N VAL A 93 15.78 17.45 26.37
CA VAL A 93 16.19 16.87 27.67
C VAL A 93 17.64 16.39 27.59
N GLU A 94 17.96 15.60 26.57
CA GLU A 94 19.32 15.10 26.33
C GLU A 94 20.33 16.24 26.10
N SER A 95 19.96 17.26 25.30
CA SER A 95 20.83 18.41 25.01
C SER A 95 21.24 19.20 26.26
N LYS A 96 20.44 19.12 27.34
CA LYS A 96 20.74 19.72 28.64
C LYS A 96 21.52 18.80 29.58
N ASN A 97 21.92 17.63 29.12
CA ASN A 97 22.56 16.56 29.91
C ASN A 97 21.69 16.12 31.09
N LEU A 98 20.37 16.12 30.92
CA LEU A 98 19.43 15.59 31.89
C LEU A 98 19.22 14.10 31.59
N GLU A 99 18.96 13.32 32.64
CA GLU A 99 18.51 11.94 32.46
C GLU A 99 17.13 11.92 31.81
N LYS A 100 16.83 10.84 31.06
CA LYS A 100 15.49 10.64 30.50
C LYS A 100 14.47 10.68 31.63
N TYR A 101 13.35 11.35 31.39
CA TYR A 101 12.29 11.41 32.38
C TYR A 101 11.64 10.02 32.53
N GLU A 102 11.76 9.41 33.72
CA GLU A 102 11.21 8.10 34.05
C GLU A 102 10.00 8.18 35.01
N GLY A 103 9.40 9.36 35.16
CA GLY A 103 8.26 9.58 36.05
C GLY A 103 6.93 9.05 35.48
N ASP A 104 5.83 9.35 36.17
CA ASP A 104 4.47 8.86 35.84
C ASP A 104 3.77 9.60 34.70
N TYR A 105 4.47 10.54 34.06
CA TYR A 105 3.96 11.44 33.03
C TYR A 105 2.69 12.22 33.42
N SER A 106 2.35 12.32 34.71
CA SER A 106 1.24 13.18 35.16
C SER A 106 1.57 14.66 34.93
N PHE A 107 0.53 15.49 34.82
CA PHE A 107 0.71 16.93 34.55
C PHE A 107 1.61 17.58 35.60
N SER A 108 1.35 17.35 36.89
CA SER A 108 2.09 17.97 37.99
C SER A 108 3.58 17.58 37.99
N SER A 109 3.90 16.30 37.76
CA SER A 109 5.27 15.82 37.68
C SER A 109 6.01 16.37 36.46
N ILE A 110 5.37 16.36 35.28
CA ILE A 110 5.95 16.91 34.04
C ILE A 110 6.12 18.42 34.13
N TYR A 111 5.12 19.14 34.64
CA TYR A 111 5.20 20.58 34.83
C TYR A 111 6.38 20.95 35.75
N SER A 112 6.50 20.28 36.90
CA SER A 112 7.59 20.52 37.86
C SER A 112 8.94 20.22 37.24
N PHE A 113 9.07 19.07 36.57
CA PHE A 113 10.31 18.70 35.88
C PHE A 113 10.70 19.73 34.82
N CYS A 114 9.76 20.18 33.99
CA CYS A 114 10.03 21.18 32.96
C CYS A 114 10.40 22.53 33.57
N LYS A 115 9.71 22.96 34.62
CA LYS A 115 9.97 24.22 35.32
C LYS A 115 11.34 24.24 35.97
N ASP A 116 11.67 23.22 36.74
CA ASP A 116 12.92 23.12 37.50
C ASP A 116 14.15 23.05 36.59
N ASN A 117 13.97 22.50 35.39
CA ASN A 117 15.04 22.34 34.40
C ASN A 117 14.98 23.35 33.26
N GLY A 118 14.07 24.32 33.30
CA GLY A 118 13.85 25.34 32.27
C GLY A 118 13.60 24.75 30.87
N LEU A 119 12.94 23.60 30.80
CA LEU A 119 12.53 22.95 29.56
C LEU A 119 11.18 23.51 29.10
N PRO A 120 10.89 23.49 27.79
CA PRO A 120 9.54 23.71 27.34
C PRO A 120 8.59 22.61 27.84
N LEU A 121 7.31 22.96 28.02
CA LEU A 121 6.28 22.03 28.43
C LEU A 121 6.20 20.84 27.46
N HIS A 122 5.97 19.64 27.99
CA HIS A 122 5.85 18.42 27.20
C HIS A 122 4.70 18.53 26.18
N PRO A 123 4.85 18.00 24.94
CA PRO A 123 3.83 18.01 23.90
C PRO A 123 2.44 17.56 24.34
N ASN A 124 2.34 16.48 25.14
CA ASN A 124 1.08 15.96 25.69
C ASN A 124 0.24 16.97 26.48
N TYR A 125 0.87 17.98 27.08
CA TYR A 125 0.19 19.03 27.85
C TYR A 125 0.22 20.39 27.15
N THR A 126 0.73 20.45 25.92
CA THR A 126 0.79 21.67 25.13
C THR A 126 -0.54 21.86 24.39
N LEU A 127 -1.20 22.99 24.63
CA LEU A 127 -2.44 23.35 23.95
C LEU A 127 -2.17 24.23 22.72
N ASN A 128 -3.18 24.42 21.88
CA ASN A 128 -3.11 25.25 20.67
C ASN A 128 -3.17 26.76 20.97
N TRP A 129 -2.34 27.24 21.89
CA TRP A 129 -2.32 28.64 22.34
C TRP A 129 -2.06 29.65 21.21
N SER A 130 -1.39 29.23 20.13
CA SER A 130 -1.15 30.08 18.96
C SER A 130 -2.39 30.32 18.09
N ASP A 131 -3.48 29.57 18.30
CA ASP A 131 -4.74 29.76 17.58
C ASP A 131 -5.68 30.76 18.28
N LEU A 132 -5.29 31.24 19.47
CA LEU A 132 -5.98 32.32 20.19
C LEU A 132 -5.13 33.58 20.18
N ASP A 133 -5.78 34.74 20.17
CA ASP A 133 -5.11 36.00 20.50
C ASP A 133 -4.96 36.20 22.02
N THR A 134 -4.15 37.20 22.40
CA THR A 134 -3.87 37.50 23.81
C THR A 134 -5.11 37.97 24.56
N GLN A 135 -6.07 38.64 23.91
CA GLN A 135 -7.30 39.09 24.52
C GLN A 135 -8.24 37.91 24.80
N GLU A 136 -8.39 36.97 23.87
CA GLU A 136 -9.14 35.72 24.04
C GLU A 136 -8.61 34.93 25.25
N ILE A 137 -7.29 34.86 25.42
CA ILE A 137 -6.65 34.19 26.57
C ILE A 137 -6.97 34.90 27.88
N LEU A 138 -6.86 36.24 27.91
CA LEU A 138 -7.15 37.01 29.12
C LEU A 138 -8.65 36.99 29.47
N ASP A 139 -9.51 37.01 28.48
CA ASP A 139 -10.96 36.88 28.67
C ASP A 139 -11.31 35.49 29.22
N LEU A 140 -10.70 34.42 28.68
CA LEU A 140 -10.83 33.08 29.24
C LEU A 140 -10.40 33.06 30.71
N ARG A 141 -9.19 33.56 31.00
CA ARG A 141 -8.63 33.65 32.36
C ARG A 141 -9.59 34.38 33.31
N ASN A 142 -10.12 35.53 32.90
CA ASN A 142 -11.06 36.33 33.70
C ASN A 142 -12.40 35.62 33.91
N GLN A 143 -12.92 34.93 32.90
CA GLN A 143 -14.17 34.17 33.00
C GLN A 143 -14.02 32.98 33.95
N LEU A 144 -12.90 32.27 33.92
CA LEU A 144 -12.60 31.17 34.85
C LEU A 144 -12.58 31.65 36.31
N VAL A 145 -11.96 32.81 36.57
CA VAL A 145 -11.96 33.42 37.92
C VAL A 145 -13.38 33.79 38.36
N ARG A 146 -14.21 34.37 37.48
CA ARG A 146 -15.61 34.70 37.81
C ARG A 146 -16.44 33.46 38.16
N ASN A 147 -16.15 32.34 37.51
CA ASN A 147 -16.86 31.06 37.71
C ASN A 147 -16.10 30.07 38.61
N SER A 148 -15.20 30.56 39.47
CA SER A 148 -14.27 29.75 40.27
C SER A 148 -14.86 28.49 40.88
N SER A 149 -16.05 28.58 41.49
CA SER A 149 -16.68 27.46 42.21
C SER A 149 -16.97 26.26 41.32
N GLU A 150 -17.45 26.49 40.09
CA GLU A 150 -17.74 25.41 39.14
C GLU A 150 -16.46 24.90 38.49
N VAL A 151 -15.53 25.80 38.18
CA VAL A 151 -14.25 25.48 37.52
C VAL A 151 -13.41 24.53 38.37
N ILE A 152 -13.30 24.78 39.68
CA ILE A 152 -12.54 23.92 40.62
C ILE A 152 -13.14 22.49 40.66
N GLU A 153 -14.45 22.36 40.48
CA GLU A 153 -15.15 21.07 40.39
C GLU A 153 -15.07 20.43 38.99
N ASN A 154 -14.23 20.97 38.08
CA ASN A 154 -14.10 20.55 36.69
C ASN A 154 -15.44 20.60 35.92
N ARG A 155 -16.27 21.61 36.21
CA ARG A 155 -17.55 21.85 35.54
C ARG A 155 -17.56 23.22 34.86
N PHE A 156 -17.88 23.23 33.58
CA PHE A 156 -17.88 24.44 32.77
C PHE A 156 -19.21 24.60 32.03
N PRO A 157 -19.81 25.80 31.99
CA PRO A 157 -20.94 26.09 31.11
C PRO A 157 -20.60 25.86 29.64
N GLN A 158 -21.59 25.54 28.80
CA GLN A 158 -21.35 25.27 27.37
C GLN A 158 -20.79 26.45 26.56
N ILE A 159 -20.79 27.67 27.11
CA ILE A 159 -20.16 28.82 26.45
C ILE A 159 -18.66 28.61 26.20
N TYR A 160 -17.99 27.76 26.99
CA TYR A 160 -16.58 27.43 26.83
C TYR A 160 -16.30 26.43 25.69
N LYS A 161 -17.35 25.86 25.08
CA LYS A 161 -17.22 24.79 24.08
C LYS A 161 -16.29 25.18 22.94
N GLU A 162 -16.54 26.32 22.30
CA GLU A 162 -15.79 26.76 21.12
C GLU A 162 -14.32 27.03 21.46
N ILE A 163 -14.03 27.66 22.60
CA ILE A 163 -12.65 27.98 23.00
C ILE A 163 -11.87 26.73 23.40
N PHE A 164 -12.50 25.75 24.04
CA PHE A 164 -11.87 24.47 24.37
C PHE A 164 -11.60 23.62 23.12
N ILE A 165 -12.51 23.63 22.14
CA ILE A 165 -12.28 23.00 20.85
C ILE A 165 -11.07 23.64 20.15
N LYS A 166 -11.01 24.98 20.05
CA LYS A 166 -9.86 25.70 19.48
C LYS A 166 -8.54 25.34 20.17
N LEU A 167 -8.54 25.27 21.50
CA LEU A 167 -7.35 24.92 22.29
C LEU A 167 -6.94 23.45 22.20
N GLY A 168 -7.81 22.57 21.69
CA GLY A 168 -7.59 21.13 21.67
C GLY A 168 -7.74 20.49 23.05
N ILE A 169 -8.61 21.02 23.91
CA ILE A 169 -8.91 20.43 25.23
C ILE A 169 -10.09 19.48 25.08
N PHE A 170 -9.87 18.19 25.33
CA PHE A 170 -10.91 17.15 25.22
C PHE A 170 -11.83 17.13 26.45
N PHE A 171 -13.12 16.87 26.21
CA PHE A 171 -14.15 16.96 27.23
C PHE A 171 -15.38 16.10 26.93
N ASP A 172 -16.09 15.73 28.00
CA ASP A 172 -17.43 15.16 27.98
C ASP A 172 -18.51 16.20 28.29
N ILE A 173 -19.76 15.92 27.89
CA ILE A 173 -20.92 16.69 28.33
C ILE A 173 -21.71 15.87 29.36
N VAL A 174 -21.75 16.35 30.60
CA VAL A 174 -22.45 15.72 31.73
C VAL A 174 -23.35 16.76 32.40
N ASP A 175 -24.64 16.45 32.58
CA ASP A 175 -25.63 17.37 33.16
C ASP A 175 -25.66 18.76 32.49
N ASN A 176 -25.56 18.79 31.15
CA ASN A 176 -25.48 20.03 30.36
C ASN A 176 -24.25 20.90 30.63
N CYS A 177 -23.26 20.40 31.37
CA CYS A 177 -21.97 21.03 31.63
C CYS A 177 -20.86 20.29 30.89
N ILE A 178 -19.80 21.02 30.55
CA ILE A 178 -18.55 20.48 30.03
C ILE A 178 -17.70 19.99 31.21
N VAL A 179 -17.11 18.80 31.07
CA VAL A 179 -16.19 18.19 32.04
C VAL A 179 -14.92 17.80 31.30
N LEU A 180 -13.77 18.36 31.68
CA LEU A 180 -12.51 18.14 30.98
C LEU A 180 -11.94 16.76 31.30
N GLU A 181 -11.46 16.04 30.29
CA GLU A 181 -10.89 14.69 30.46
C GLU A 181 -9.58 14.71 31.26
N SER A 182 -8.73 15.71 31.01
CA SER A 182 -7.46 15.90 31.72
C SER A 182 -7.61 16.44 33.14
N GLY A 183 -8.85 16.71 33.58
CA GLY A 183 -9.12 17.56 34.74
C GLY A 183 -8.78 19.03 34.51
N VAL A 184 -9.00 19.84 35.54
CA VAL A 184 -8.85 21.30 35.49
C VAL A 184 -7.42 21.79 35.74
N GLU A 185 -6.60 21.00 36.45
CA GLU A 185 -5.26 21.39 36.90
C GLU A 185 -4.36 21.92 35.77
N PRO A 186 -4.26 21.27 34.59
CA PRO A 186 -3.43 21.80 33.50
C PRO A 186 -3.87 23.19 33.05
N LEU A 187 -5.18 23.40 32.89
CA LEU A 187 -5.73 24.66 32.42
C LEU A 187 -5.47 25.81 33.39
N ILE A 188 -5.75 25.61 34.69
CA ILE A 188 -5.54 26.67 35.70
C ILE A 188 -4.06 27.00 35.87
N CYS A 189 -3.20 25.98 35.89
CA CYS A 189 -1.77 26.16 36.07
C CYS A 189 -1.15 26.92 34.88
N LEU A 190 -1.52 26.55 33.66
CA LEU A 190 -1.01 27.22 32.45
C LEU A 190 -1.50 28.67 32.31
N LEU A 191 -2.67 28.99 32.85
CA LEU A 191 -3.20 30.37 32.90
C LEU A 191 -2.70 31.18 34.10
N GLY A 192 -1.76 30.62 34.89
CA GLY A 192 -1.20 31.29 36.07
C GLY A 192 -2.26 31.59 37.14
N LEU A 193 -3.25 30.70 37.27
CA LEU A 193 -4.31 30.78 38.28
C LEU A 193 -3.97 29.84 39.44
N GLU A 194 -4.24 30.30 40.66
CA GLU A 194 -4.07 29.50 41.87
C GLU A 194 -5.39 29.35 42.60
N GLU A 195 -5.68 28.16 43.12
CA GLU A 195 -6.79 27.98 44.04
C GLU A 195 -6.38 28.40 45.46
N LYS A 196 -7.06 29.41 46.02
CA LYS A 196 -6.94 29.78 47.44
C LYS A 196 -8.31 29.83 48.09
N SER A 197 -8.51 28.98 49.10
CA SER A 197 -9.75 28.90 49.88
C SER A 197 -11.01 28.70 49.02
N GLY A 198 -10.94 27.82 48.02
CA GLY A 198 -12.08 27.50 47.13
C GLY A 198 -12.41 28.59 46.11
N LYS A 199 -11.46 29.51 45.83
CA LYS A 199 -11.57 30.51 44.76
C LYS A 199 -10.30 30.53 43.93
N LEU A 200 -10.46 30.71 42.63
CA LEU A 200 -9.34 30.97 41.75
C LEU A 200 -8.94 32.44 41.87
N ILE A 201 -7.65 32.68 42.05
CA ILE A 201 -7.08 34.01 42.06
C ILE A 201 -6.05 34.14 40.94
N THR A 202 -5.92 35.36 40.44
CA THR A 202 -4.89 35.72 39.48
C THR A 202 -3.58 35.96 40.20
N SER A 203 -2.48 35.47 39.64
CA SER A 203 -1.13 35.96 39.96
C SER A 203 -1.01 37.46 39.60
N ASP A 204 -0.35 38.22 40.47
CA ASP A 204 0.02 39.63 40.26
C ASP A 204 1.19 39.70 39.26
N LEU A 205 0.88 39.57 37.97
CA LEU A 205 1.83 39.72 36.86
C LEU A 205 1.49 40.98 36.06
N GLU A 206 2.51 41.73 35.66
CA GLU A 206 2.33 42.81 34.67
C GLU A 206 2.14 42.19 33.30
N ILE A 207 0.91 42.22 32.79
CA ILE A 207 0.54 41.60 31.53
C ILE A 207 0.71 42.63 30.40
N ASP A 208 1.81 42.55 29.67
CA ASP A 208 2.09 43.40 28.49
C ASP A 208 2.75 42.57 27.38
N LYS A 209 2.04 41.54 26.90
CA LYS A 209 2.49 40.67 25.82
C LYS A 209 1.53 40.74 24.64
N GLU A 210 2.08 40.99 23.45
CA GLU A 210 1.33 41.00 22.18
C GLU A 210 1.26 39.59 21.53
N VAL A 211 2.13 38.66 21.93
CA VAL A 211 2.21 37.31 21.37
C VAL A 211 1.68 36.28 22.38
N SER A 212 0.74 35.44 21.94
CA SER A 212 0.02 34.47 22.78
C SER A 212 0.95 33.47 23.50
N LEU A 213 1.98 32.97 22.82
CA LEU A 213 2.94 32.03 23.43
C LEU A 213 3.82 32.68 24.51
N ASP A 214 4.16 33.95 24.33
CA ASP A 214 4.94 34.71 25.33
C ASP A 214 4.08 34.97 26.56
N LEU A 215 2.81 35.34 26.36
CA LEU A 215 1.83 35.49 27.44
C LEU A 215 1.68 34.20 28.26
N ILE A 216 1.44 33.07 27.59
CA ILE A 216 1.27 31.79 28.28
C ILE A 216 2.57 31.34 28.97
N THR A 217 3.73 31.62 28.39
CA THR A 217 5.02 31.33 29.04
C THR A 217 5.19 32.13 30.33
N GLU A 218 4.81 33.41 30.33
CA GLU A 218 4.83 34.26 31.52
C GLU A 218 3.81 33.81 32.58
N LEU A 219 2.58 33.50 32.18
CA LEU A 219 1.52 33.06 33.09
C LEU A 219 1.83 31.70 33.74
N SER A 220 2.26 30.73 32.94
CA SER A 220 2.53 29.36 33.40
C SER A 220 3.87 29.22 34.13
N GLY A 221 4.81 30.15 33.89
CA GLY A 221 6.19 30.05 34.38
C GLY A 221 7.02 28.95 33.72
N VAL A 222 6.56 28.38 32.60
CA VAL A 222 7.24 27.34 31.81
C VAL A 222 7.21 27.74 30.34
N GLN A 223 8.28 27.46 29.60
CA GLN A 223 8.31 27.81 28.18
C GLN A 223 7.26 27.00 27.40
N ASN A 224 6.46 27.68 26.57
CA ASN A 224 5.48 27.02 25.70
C ASN A 224 5.93 27.08 24.23
N LYS A 225 5.67 25.99 23.51
CA LYS A 225 5.94 25.87 22.07
C LYS A 225 4.63 25.93 21.29
N CYS A 226 4.70 26.34 20.04
CA CYS A 226 3.58 26.20 19.12
C CYS A 226 3.37 24.72 18.80
N LYS A 227 2.20 24.15 19.14
CA LYS A 227 1.91 22.74 18.90
C LYS A 227 1.89 22.42 17.40
N SER A 228 1.13 23.19 16.63
CA SER A 228 0.87 22.92 15.20
C SER A 228 1.14 24.18 14.33
N PRO A 229 2.39 24.63 14.19
CA PRO A 229 2.73 25.86 13.45
C PRO A 229 2.52 25.73 11.94
N THR A 230 2.47 24.49 11.42
CA THR A 230 2.27 24.19 10.00
C THR A 230 1.10 23.24 9.85
N ARG A 231 0.12 23.60 9.01
CA ARG A 231 -1.03 22.77 8.64
C ARG A 231 -1.01 22.50 7.15
N ILE A 232 -1.17 21.25 6.74
CA ILE A 232 -0.98 20.82 5.34
C ILE A 232 -2.29 20.30 4.78
N GLY A 233 -2.75 20.92 3.69
CA GLY A 233 -3.89 20.40 2.94
C GLY A 233 -3.53 19.16 2.13
N ALA A 234 -4.46 18.20 2.07
CA ALA A 234 -4.36 17.01 1.23
C ALA A 234 -5.65 16.77 0.45
N SER A 235 -5.54 16.16 -0.72
CA SER A 235 -6.69 15.66 -1.48
C SER A 235 -6.44 14.25 -2.00
N MET A 236 -7.50 13.45 -2.09
CA MET A 236 -7.38 12.09 -2.60
C MET A 236 -7.04 12.08 -4.09
N GLY A 237 -6.03 11.31 -4.46
CA GLY A 237 -5.62 11.03 -5.83
C GLY A 237 -6.17 9.68 -6.30
N ARG A 238 -5.27 8.81 -6.76
CA ARG A 238 -5.60 7.45 -7.19
C ARG A 238 -5.82 6.51 -5.99
N PRO A 239 -6.84 5.64 -6.03
CA PRO A 239 -7.00 4.61 -5.02
C PRO A 239 -5.89 3.56 -5.13
N GLU A 240 -5.76 2.76 -4.08
CA GLU A 240 -4.86 1.62 -4.03
C GLU A 240 -5.27 0.53 -5.05
N LYS A 241 -4.33 -0.31 -5.46
CA LYS A 241 -4.59 -1.34 -6.47
C LYS A 241 -3.74 -2.57 -6.25
N ALA A 242 -4.39 -3.73 -6.28
CA ALA A 242 -3.78 -5.05 -6.39
C ALA A 242 -4.66 -5.91 -7.29
N ASN A 243 -4.28 -6.07 -8.57
CA ASN A 243 -5.10 -6.78 -9.55
C ASN A 243 -4.28 -7.38 -10.70
N GLU A 244 -4.80 -8.45 -11.30
CA GLU A 244 -4.22 -9.06 -12.49
C GLU A 244 -4.16 -8.09 -13.68
N ARG A 245 -3.02 -8.07 -14.37
CA ARG A 245 -2.85 -7.26 -15.58
C ARG A 245 -3.45 -7.96 -16.79
N ARG A 246 -4.66 -7.54 -17.18
CA ARG A 246 -5.43 -8.17 -18.26
C ARG A 246 -5.49 -7.31 -19.52
N LEU A 247 -5.34 -7.95 -20.68
CA LEU A 247 -5.68 -7.33 -21.97
C LEU A 247 -7.20 -7.17 -22.12
N LYS A 248 -7.62 -6.28 -23.01
CA LYS A 248 -9.04 -6.09 -23.36
C LYS A 248 -9.28 -6.49 -24.83
N PRO A 249 -10.06 -7.55 -25.10
CA PRO A 249 -10.49 -8.62 -24.19
C PRO A 249 -9.31 -9.50 -23.71
N PRO A 250 -9.46 -10.24 -22.59
CA PRO A 250 -8.37 -10.98 -21.96
C PRO A 250 -8.18 -12.37 -22.59
N PRO A 251 -7.04 -12.62 -23.29
CA PRO A 251 -6.77 -13.91 -23.91
C PRO A 251 -6.17 -14.91 -22.92
N HIS A 252 -6.34 -16.20 -23.23
CA HIS A 252 -5.59 -17.29 -22.61
C HIS A 252 -4.32 -17.62 -23.41
N VAL A 253 -4.31 -17.31 -24.71
CA VAL A 253 -3.20 -17.62 -25.63
C VAL A 253 -3.04 -16.52 -26.67
N LEU A 254 -1.79 -16.22 -27.04
CA LEU A 254 -1.46 -15.34 -28.15
C LEU A 254 -1.59 -16.08 -29.49
N PHE A 255 -2.80 -16.53 -29.80
CA PHE A 255 -3.13 -17.23 -31.05
C PHE A 255 -4.15 -16.41 -31.86
N PRO A 256 -3.85 -16.04 -33.12
CA PRO A 256 -4.70 -15.18 -33.93
C PRO A 256 -5.90 -15.97 -34.47
N LEU A 257 -7.11 -15.55 -34.10
CA LEU A 257 -8.36 -16.14 -34.56
C LEU A 257 -9.11 -15.25 -35.57
N GLY A 258 -8.64 -14.03 -35.83
CA GLY A 258 -9.36 -13.09 -36.69
C GLY A 258 -10.80 -12.89 -36.20
N ASP A 259 -11.76 -12.99 -37.11
CA ASP A 259 -13.18 -12.93 -36.80
C ASP A 259 -13.80 -14.33 -36.55
N ALA A 260 -13.03 -15.41 -36.79
CA ALA A 260 -13.45 -16.81 -36.61
C ALA A 260 -13.87 -17.15 -35.19
N GLY A 261 -13.23 -16.52 -34.21
CA GLY A 261 -13.53 -16.73 -32.80
C GLY A 261 -14.79 -16.02 -32.31
N GLY A 262 -15.48 -15.26 -33.18
CA GLY A 262 -16.60 -14.39 -32.82
C GLY A 262 -16.22 -13.28 -31.83
N ASN A 263 -17.22 -12.62 -31.23
CA ASN A 263 -17.01 -11.49 -30.33
C ASN A 263 -16.15 -11.82 -29.10
N GLN A 264 -16.23 -13.05 -28.62
CA GLN A 264 -15.46 -13.54 -27.46
C GLN A 264 -14.07 -14.08 -27.82
N ARG A 265 -13.75 -14.18 -29.12
CA ARG A 265 -12.49 -14.69 -29.66
C ARG A 265 -12.16 -16.10 -29.14
N LEU A 266 -13.13 -17.01 -29.22
CA LEU A 266 -13.00 -18.38 -28.72
C LEU A 266 -12.46 -19.32 -29.79
N VAL A 267 -11.45 -20.11 -29.43
CA VAL A 267 -10.95 -21.23 -30.26
C VAL A 267 -12.08 -22.22 -30.54
N ASN A 268 -12.92 -22.49 -29.54
CA ASN A 268 -14.06 -23.41 -29.64
C ASN A 268 -15.10 -22.96 -30.68
N THR A 269 -15.25 -21.64 -30.88
CA THR A 269 -16.14 -21.08 -31.91
C THR A 269 -15.49 -21.19 -33.29
N ALA A 270 -14.20 -20.87 -33.39
CA ALA A 270 -13.44 -20.96 -34.63
C ALA A 270 -13.39 -22.40 -35.21
N LEU A 271 -13.37 -23.43 -34.35
CA LEU A 271 -13.46 -24.83 -34.79
C LEU A 271 -14.77 -25.18 -35.49
N LYS A 272 -15.85 -24.44 -35.25
CA LYS A 272 -17.16 -24.65 -35.87
C LYS A 272 -17.37 -23.79 -37.12
N GLU A 273 -16.44 -22.90 -37.41
CA GLU A 273 -16.54 -22.00 -38.56
C GLU A 273 -16.34 -22.79 -39.86
N ARG A 274 -17.14 -22.43 -40.88
CA ARG A 274 -17.02 -22.98 -42.23
C ARG A 274 -16.20 -22.03 -43.08
N SER A 275 -15.18 -22.54 -43.75
CA SER A 275 -14.40 -21.77 -44.72
C SER A 275 -15.31 -21.20 -45.82
N SER A 276 -15.29 -19.87 -45.99
CA SER A 276 -16.01 -19.14 -47.05
C SER A 276 -15.41 -19.30 -48.45
N GLY A 277 -14.30 -20.03 -48.59
CA GLY A 277 -13.58 -20.22 -49.85
C GLY A 277 -14.32 -21.12 -50.86
N ARG A 278 -14.21 -20.80 -52.16
CA ARG A 278 -14.61 -21.67 -53.28
C ARG A 278 -13.46 -22.66 -53.58
N GLY A 279 -13.71 -23.97 -53.60
CA GLY A 279 -12.71 -25.01 -53.92
C GLY A 279 -12.85 -26.31 -53.12
N PHE A 280 -11.89 -27.24 -53.26
CA PHE A 280 -11.84 -28.57 -52.60
C PHE A 280 -11.88 -28.54 -51.07
N SER A 281 -11.69 -27.37 -50.45
CA SER A 281 -11.81 -27.15 -49.00
C SER A 281 -13.21 -26.67 -48.56
N GLN A 282 -14.19 -26.63 -49.47
CA GLN A 282 -15.59 -26.32 -49.13
C GLN A 282 -16.12 -27.29 -48.07
N GLY A 283 -16.55 -26.74 -46.93
CA GLY A 283 -17.20 -27.50 -45.87
C GLY A 283 -16.29 -28.09 -44.80
N LYS A 284 -14.96 -28.00 -44.90
CA LYS A 284 -14.06 -28.40 -43.81
C LYS A 284 -14.19 -27.42 -42.64
N LEU A 285 -14.59 -27.93 -41.48
CA LEU A 285 -14.72 -27.16 -40.24
C LEU A 285 -13.34 -26.86 -39.63
N GLY A 286 -13.21 -25.67 -39.04
CA GLY A 286 -11.97 -25.25 -38.37
C GLY A 286 -10.85 -24.82 -39.31
N LEU A 287 -11.13 -24.66 -40.61
CA LEU A 287 -10.19 -24.08 -41.55
C LEU A 287 -10.33 -22.55 -41.53
N ILE A 288 -9.41 -21.86 -40.86
CA ILE A 288 -9.48 -20.41 -40.63
C ILE A 288 -8.36 -19.66 -41.35
N GLN A 289 -8.65 -18.45 -41.80
CA GLN A 289 -7.64 -17.58 -42.41
C GLN A 289 -6.93 -16.79 -41.31
N MET A 290 -5.60 -16.87 -41.26
CA MET A 290 -4.79 -16.09 -40.33
C MET A 290 -3.51 -15.57 -40.98
N GLU A 291 -2.92 -14.55 -40.39
CA GLU A 291 -1.66 -13.98 -40.83
C GLU A 291 -0.52 -14.49 -39.94
N THR A 292 0.33 -15.35 -40.48
CA THR A 292 1.40 -16.05 -39.75
C THR A 292 2.54 -16.43 -40.69
N GLN A 293 3.75 -16.62 -40.14
CA GLN A 293 4.84 -17.28 -40.85
C GLN A 293 4.48 -18.70 -41.25
N LEU A 294 5.03 -19.15 -42.38
CA LEU A 294 5.06 -20.57 -42.73
C LEU A 294 6.43 -21.14 -42.39
N ARG A 295 6.40 -22.30 -41.74
CA ARG A 295 7.58 -23.00 -41.26
C ARG A 295 7.59 -24.42 -41.80
N TYR A 296 8.75 -25.03 -41.77
CA TYR A 296 8.98 -26.37 -42.31
C TYR A 296 9.70 -27.25 -41.30
N CYS A 297 9.21 -28.46 -41.09
CA CYS A 297 9.87 -29.46 -40.26
C CYS A 297 10.74 -30.39 -41.11
N LYS A 298 12.07 -30.42 -40.87
CA LYS A 298 13.00 -31.32 -41.56
C LYS A 298 12.78 -32.81 -41.28
N LYS A 299 12.12 -33.15 -40.17
CA LYS A 299 11.97 -34.54 -39.72
C LYS A 299 10.78 -35.24 -40.37
N CYS A 300 9.65 -34.56 -40.50
CA CYS A 300 8.45 -35.11 -41.15
C CYS A 300 8.18 -34.52 -42.54
N ASN A 301 9.02 -33.58 -43.00
CA ASN A 301 8.91 -32.89 -44.28
C ASN A 301 7.57 -32.18 -44.51
N LYS A 302 6.89 -31.77 -43.43
CA LYS A 302 5.61 -31.06 -43.49
C LYS A 302 5.76 -29.58 -43.21
N ASP A 303 4.96 -28.80 -43.92
CA ASP A 303 4.73 -27.38 -43.64
C ASP A 303 3.87 -27.23 -42.38
N THR A 304 4.16 -26.22 -41.57
CA THR A 304 3.46 -25.95 -40.31
C THR A 304 3.60 -24.48 -39.92
N ILE A 305 2.78 -24.01 -38.98
CA ILE A 305 2.93 -22.69 -38.37
C ILE A 305 3.56 -22.77 -36.97
N SER A 306 3.68 -23.98 -36.41
CA SER A 306 4.24 -24.19 -35.08
C SER A 306 5.76 -24.07 -35.09
N LEU A 307 6.31 -23.47 -34.03
CA LEU A 307 7.77 -23.42 -33.81
C LEU A 307 8.36 -24.81 -33.55
N ASN A 308 7.61 -25.71 -32.94
CA ASN A 308 8.06 -27.07 -32.65
C ASN A 308 7.24 -28.10 -33.45
N CYS A 309 7.94 -28.99 -34.14
CA CYS A 309 7.37 -30.18 -34.76
C CYS A 309 8.34 -31.36 -34.61
N CYS A 310 7.82 -32.54 -34.26
CA CYS A 310 8.59 -33.76 -34.04
C CYS A 310 9.77 -33.61 -33.05
N ASN A 311 9.60 -32.77 -32.02
CA ASN A 311 10.58 -32.40 -31.00
C ASN A 311 11.80 -31.67 -31.58
N THR A 312 11.62 -30.94 -32.69
CA THR A 312 12.66 -30.14 -33.33
C THR A 312 12.13 -28.75 -33.66
N LEU A 313 13.02 -27.75 -33.62
CA LEU A 313 12.70 -26.39 -34.06
C LEU A 313 12.46 -26.39 -35.58
N THR A 314 11.31 -25.87 -35.99
CA THR A 314 10.96 -25.74 -37.41
C THR A 314 11.74 -24.58 -38.04
N MET A 315 12.06 -24.69 -39.32
CA MET A 315 12.75 -23.62 -40.06
C MET A 315 11.75 -22.64 -40.67
N LEU A 316 12.12 -21.37 -40.75
CA LEU A 316 11.35 -20.39 -41.52
C LEU A 316 11.36 -20.79 -43.01
N LYS A 317 10.17 -20.89 -43.61
CA LYS A 317 10.00 -21.13 -45.04
C LYS A 317 9.53 -19.85 -45.75
N GLU A 318 8.61 -19.11 -45.13
CA GLU A 318 8.13 -17.84 -45.65
C GLU A 318 7.71 -16.88 -44.53
N ASP A 319 7.90 -15.59 -44.80
CA ASP A 319 7.44 -14.47 -43.99
C ASP A 319 5.92 -14.46 -43.76
N PRO A 320 5.44 -13.70 -42.76
CA PRO A 320 4.02 -13.59 -42.46
C PRO A 320 3.16 -13.22 -43.67
N LYS A 321 2.21 -14.09 -44.00
CA LYS A 321 1.19 -13.85 -45.03
C LYS A 321 -0.15 -14.38 -44.56
N LYS A 322 -1.23 -13.95 -45.20
CA LYS A 322 -2.57 -14.54 -44.98
C LYS A 322 -2.60 -15.95 -45.56
N ARG A 323 -2.85 -16.96 -44.73
CA ARG A 323 -2.88 -18.38 -45.10
C ARG A 323 -4.07 -19.07 -44.45
N MET A 324 -4.57 -20.13 -45.09
CA MET A 324 -5.57 -21.01 -44.49
C MET A 324 -4.87 -22.01 -43.58
N VAL A 325 -5.33 -22.12 -42.34
CA VAL A 325 -4.76 -23.00 -41.32
C VAL A 325 -5.85 -23.91 -40.80
N ASP A 326 -5.54 -25.20 -40.72
CA ASP A 326 -6.40 -26.20 -40.09
C ASP A 326 -6.24 -26.15 -38.56
N LEU A 327 -7.16 -25.43 -37.91
CA LEU A 327 -7.18 -25.31 -36.45
C LEU A 327 -7.52 -26.64 -35.77
N SER A 328 -8.28 -27.50 -36.44
CA SER A 328 -8.73 -28.79 -35.87
C SER A 328 -7.53 -29.70 -35.60
N GLU A 329 -6.59 -29.82 -36.55
CA GLU A 329 -5.37 -30.61 -36.37
C GLU A 329 -4.51 -30.08 -35.22
N LEU A 330 -4.34 -28.74 -35.14
CA LEU A 330 -3.55 -28.10 -34.10
C LEU A 330 -4.16 -28.30 -32.70
N VAL A 331 -5.48 -28.16 -32.59
CA VAL A 331 -6.19 -28.37 -31.32
C VAL A 331 -6.12 -29.83 -30.88
N THR A 332 -6.34 -30.79 -31.78
CA THR A 332 -6.23 -32.22 -31.46
C THR A 332 -4.83 -32.56 -30.95
N LYS A 333 -3.79 -32.06 -31.62
CA LYS A 333 -2.40 -32.24 -31.18
C LYS A 333 -2.18 -31.62 -29.79
N ALA A 334 -2.67 -30.40 -29.56
CA ALA A 334 -2.52 -29.72 -28.29
C ALA A 334 -3.25 -30.43 -27.13
N MET A 335 -4.45 -30.96 -27.38
CA MET A 335 -5.20 -31.76 -26.40
C MET A 335 -4.48 -33.06 -26.04
N ASN A 336 -3.90 -33.75 -27.04
CA ASN A 336 -3.14 -34.97 -26.82
C ASN A 336 -1.87 -34.69 -26.00
N ASN A 337 -1.13 -33.63 -26.34
CA ASN A 337 0.08 -33.23 -25.61
C ASN A 337 -0.22 -32.84 -24.16
N THR A 338 -1.32 -32.11 -23.93
CA THR A 338 -1.73 -31.69 -22.58
C THR A 338 -2.51 -32.75 -21.80
N LYS A 339 -2.82 -33.89 -22.44
CA LYS A 339 -3.64 -35.00 -21.91
C LYS A 339 -5.02 -34.53 -21.42
N VAL A 340 -5.64 -33.61 -22.16
CA VAL A 340 -6.97 -33.04 -21.83
C VAL A 340 -8.05 -33.70 -22.69
N GLY A 341 -9.04 -34.32 -22.05
CA GLY A 341 -10.12 -35.03 -22.74
C GLY A 341 -11.18 -34.12 -23.39
N VAL A 342 -11.49 -32.99 -22.76
CA VAL A 342 -12.50 -32.02 -23.26
C VAL A 342 -11.85 -30.66 -23.41
N LEU A 343 -11.95 -30.05 -24.60
CA LEU A 343 -11.38 -28.74 -24.88
C LEU A 343 -12.03 -27.66 -24.01
N PRO A 344 -11.28 -26.99 -23.11
CA PRO A 344 -11.82 -25.89 -22.32
C PRO A 344 -12.14 -24.67 -23.21
N LYS A 345 -12.81 -23.66 -22.66
CA LYS A 345 -13.09 -22.41 -23.38
C LYS A 345 -11.82 -21.56 -23.47
N ILE A 346 -11.14 -21.63 -24.61
CA ILE A 346 -9.87 -20.91 -24.82
C ILE A 346 -10.12 -19.64 -25.61
N LYS A 347 -9.57 -18.53 -25.12
CA LYS A 347 -9.67 -17.19 -25.73
C LYS A 347 -8.36 -16.87 -26.42
N GLY A 348 -8.41 -16.62 -27.72
CA GLY A 348 -7.28 -16.14 -28.51
C GLY A 348 -7.27 -14.61 -28.64
N ILE A 349 -6.52 -14.13 -29.62
CA ILE A 349 -6.44 -12.72 -29.98
C ILE A 349 -6.98 -12.49 -31.40
N LYS A 350 -7.29 -11.23 -31.75
CA LYS A 350 -7.76 -10.91 -33.10
C LYS A 350 -6.64 -11.06 -34.13
N SER A 351 -5.47 -10.51 -33.83
CA SER A 351 -4.28 -10.58 -34.67
C SER A 351 -3.02 -10.46 -33.82
N LEU A 352 -1.92 -11.02 -34.32
CA LEU A 352 -0.58 -10.81 -33.75
C LEU A 352 -0.07 -9.45 -34.20
N LYS A 353 0.48 -8.67 -33.26
CA LYS A 353 1.08 -7.37 -33.54
C LYS A 353 2.59 -7.45 -33.80
N SER A 354 3.23 -8.48 -33.26
CA SER A 354 4.64 -8.79 -33.45
C SER A 354 5.04 -8.88 -34.93
N GLY A 355 6.22 -8.38 -35.28
CA GLY A 355 6.78 -8.49 -36.63
C GLY A 355 6.77 -9.91 -37.22
N PRO A 356 7.30 -10.94 -36.51
CA PRO A 356 7.30 -12.31 -36.99
C PRO A 356 5.92 -12.99 -37.09
N LYS A 357 4.88 -12.43 -36.46
CA LYS A 357 3.52 -13.03 -36.37
C LYS A 357 3.55 -14.53 -36.10
N ILE A 358 4.36 -14.95 -35.13
CA ILE A 358 4.44 -16.35 -34.68
C ILE A 358 3.39 -16.58 -33.59
N PRO A 359 2.43 -17.50 -33.78
CA PRO A 359 1.43 -17.78 -32.77
C PRO A 359 2.03 -18.58 -31.60
N GLU A 360 1.55 -18.28 -30.40
CA GLU A 360 1.85 -19.06 -29.21
C GLU A 360 1.21 -20.46 -29.30
N ALA A 361 1.87 -21.46 -28.70
CA ALA A 361 1.38 -22.84 -28.65
C ALA A 361 0.01 -22.93 -27.97
N LEU A 362 -0.94 -23.62 -28.60
CA LEU A 362 -2.30 -23.81 -28.07
C LEU A 362 -2.30 -24.62 -26.77
N GLU A 363 -1.31 -25.47 -26.57
CA GLU A 363 -1.06 -26.20 -25.33
C GLU A 363 -1.01 -25.26 -24.13
N LYS A 364 -0.26 -24.15 -24.22
CA LYS A 364 -0.18 -23.14 -23.17
C LYS A 364 -1.55 -22.50 -22.91
N GLY A 365 -2.32 -22.25 -23.98
CA GLY A 365 -3.70 -21.77 -23.89
C GLY A 365 -4.67 -22.71 -23.16
N ILE A 366 -4.57 -24.02 -23.40
CA ILE A 366 -5.34 -25.05 -22.70
C ILE A 366 -4.98 -25.02 -21.21
N LEU A 367 -3.70 -25.03 -20.89
CA LEU A 367 -3.21 -25.04 -19.51
C LEU A 367 -3.57 -23.76 -18.75
N ARG A 368 -3.40 -22.58 -19.35
CA ARG A 368 -3.85 -21.31 -18.73
C ARG A 368 -5.36 -21.27 -18.51
N SER A 369 -6.14 -21.79 -19.46
CA SER A 369 -7.60 -21.84 -19.33
C SER A 369 -8.07 -22.71 -18.16
N LYS A 370 -7.36 -23.82 -17.86
CA LYS A 370 -7.63 -24.68 -16.70
C LYS A 370 -7.59 -23.90 -15.37
N TYR A 371 -6.71 -22.90 -15.26
CA TYR A 371 -6.51 -22.11 -14.04
C TYR A 371 -7.12 -20.70 -14.10
N ASP A 372 -7.89 -20.40 -15.14
CA ASP A 372 -8.45 -19.07 -15.42
C ASP A 372 -7.39 -17.94 -15.52
N LEU A 373 -6.20 -18.25 -16.05
CA LEU A 373 -5.10 -17.29 -16.21
C LEU A 373 -5.19 -16.54 -17.55
N ARG A 374 -4.70 -15.28 -17.57
CA ARG A 374 -4.77 -14.40 -18.74
C ARG A 374 -3.39 -13.88 -19.11
N VAL A 375 -2.97 -14.16 -20.35
CA VAL A 375 -1.63 -13.84 -20.85
C VAL A 375 -1.52 -12.38 -21.28
N TYR A 376 -0.37 -11.75 -20.99
CA TYR A 376 -0.05 -10.42 -21.49
C TYR A 376 0.62 -10.48 -22.88
N LYS A 377 0.94 -9.31 -23.47
CA LYS A 377 1.36 -9.21 -24.88
C LYS A 377 2.66 -9.95 -25.22
N ASP A 378 3.50 -10.17 -24.22
CA ASP A 378 4.83 -10.77 -24.33
C ASP A 378 4.85 -12.24 -23.91
N GLY A 379 3.68 -12.83 -23.59
CA GLY A 379 3.55 -14.22 -23.14
C GLY A 379 3.56 -14.41 -21.62
N THR A 380 3.89 -13.38 -20.85
CA THR A 380 4.01 -13.45 -19.38
C THR A 380 2.67 -13.27 -18.65
N LEU A 381 2.60 -13.77 -17.42
CA LEU A 381 1.50 -13.55 -16.49
C LEU A 381 1.90 -12.49 -15.47
N ARG A 382 1.09 -11.43 -15.35
CA ARG A 382 1.45 -10.23 -14.58
C ARG A 382 0.36 -9.84 -13.60
N TYR A 383 0.78 -9.38 -12.43
CA TYR A 383 -0.11 -8.83 -11.40
C TYR A 383 0.38 -7.44 -11.00
N ASP A 384 -0.46 -6.42 -11.17
CA ASP A 384 -0.12 -5.03 -10.88
C ASP A 384 -0.44 -4.70 -9.41
N MET A 385 0.50 -4.07 -8.69
CA MET A 385 0.32 -3.56 -7.33
C MET A 385 0.95 -2.18 -7.16
N ILE A 386 0.39 -1.35 -6.27
CA ILE A 386 1.03 -0.10 -5.86
C ILE A 386 2.29 -0.38 -5.04
N ASP A 387 3.32 0.44 -5.24
CA ASP A 387 4.63 0.33 -4.58
C ASP A 387 4.69 1.14 -3.28
N LEU A 388 4.96 0.49 -2.15
CA LEU A 388 5.13 1.15 -0.86
C LEU A 388 6.50 0.82 -0.24
N PRO A 389 7.33 1.82 0.09
CA PRO A 389 8.66 1.58 0.64
C PRO A 389 8.60 1.27 2.14
N ILE A 390 9.34 0.24 2.59
CA ILE A 390 9.62 -0.02 4.02
C ILE A 390 11.07 -0.47 4.17
N THR A 391 11.65 -0.27 5.36
CA THR A 391 13.01 -0.72 5.69
C THR A 391 13.03 -1.82 6.75
N HIS A 392 11.96 -1.94 7.53
CA HIS A 392 11.82 -2.92 8.59
C HIS A 392 10.42 -3.52 8.57
N PHE A 393 10.27 -4.69 9.18
CA PHE A 393 8.98 -5.37 9.30
C PHE A 393 8.98 -6.30 10.52
N TYR A 394 7.79 -6.57 11.06
CA TYR A 394 7.59 -7.65 12.01
C TYR A 394 7.17 -8.93 11.27
N PRO A 395 7.80 -10.10 11.53
CA PRO A 395 7.39 -11.37 10.92
C PRO A 395 5.89 -11.66 11.03
N LYS A 396 5.29 -11.33 12.18
CA LYS A 396 3.85 -11.50 12.44
C LYS A 396 2.94 -10.77 11.45
N GLU A 397 3.32 -9.57 11.02
CA GLU A 397 2.52 -8.73 10.11
C GLU A 397 2.41 -9.31 8.70
N ILE A 398 3.39 -10.13 8.31
CA ILE A 398 3.52 -10.67 6.95
C ILE A 398 3.24 -12.17 6.86
N GLY A 399 2.86 -12.79 7.98
CA GLY A 399 2.60 -14.24 8.08
C GLY A 399 3.87 -15.09 7.98
N LEU A 400 5.03 -14.57 8.37
CA LEU A 400 6.31 -15.28 8.29
C LEU A 400 6.65 -15.93 9.64
N SER A 401 6.85 -17.25 9.66
CA SER A 401 7.28 -17.94 10.88
C SER A 401 8.76 -17.69 11.20
N VAL A 402 9.16 -17.82 12.46
CA VAL A 402 10.56 -17.71 12.89
C VAL A 402 11.46 -18.67 12.11
N GLU A 403 11.02 -19.92 11.90
CA GLU A 403 11.77 -20.92 11.14
C GLU A 403 11.95 -20.49 9.68
N GLN A 404 10.89 -20.02 9.02
CA GLN A 404 10.95 -19.53 7.65
C GLN A 404 11.87 -18.31 7.54
N ALA A 405 11.78 -17.36 8.47
CA ALA A 405 12.66 -16.18 8.51
C ALA A 405 14.14 -16.58 8.64
N ILE A 406 14.46 -17.51 9.53
CA ILE A 406 15.82 -18.05 9.70
C ILE A 406 16.31 -18.73 8.41
N ASN A 407 15.46 -19.52 7.75
CA ASN A 407 15.77 -20.17 6.48
C ASN A 407 16.00 -19.17 5.34
N LEU A 408 15.30 -18.03 5.34
CA LEU A 408 15.52 -16.92 4.41
C LEU A 408 16.77 -16.08 4.74
N GLY A 409 17.41 -16.33 5.88
CA GLY A 409 18.65 -15.68 6.31
C GLY A 409 18.46 -14.49 7.25
N TYR A 410 17.28 -14.35 7.87
CA TYR A 410 17.03 -13.43 8.97
C TYR A 410 17.35 -14.12 10.29
N ARG A 411 18.50 -13.80 10.90
CA ARG A 411 18.98 -14.47 12.12
C ARG A 411 19.00 -13.58 13.36
N LYS A 412 18.93 -12.27 13.15
CA LYS A 412 19.03 -11.26 14.19
C LYS A 412 18.02 -10.16 13.93
N ASP A 413 17.53 -9.56 15.00
CA ASP A 413 16.72 -8.35 14.97
C ASP A 413 17.57 -7.08 14.76
N VAL A 414 16.91 -5.93 14.68
CA VAL A 414 17.55 -4.62 14.51
C VAL A 414 18.54 -4.27 15.64
N ASN A 415 18.35 -4.83 16.84
CA ASN A 415 19.22 -4.62 18.00
C ASN A 415 20.41 -5.61 18.03
N GLY A 416 20.48 -6.54 17.08
CA GLY A 416 21.52 -7.56 16.99
C GLY A 416 21.28 -8.79 17.88
N ASN A 417 20.13 -8.88 18.55
CA ASN A 417 19.73 -10.07 19.30
C ASN A 417 19.33 -11.17 18.34
N LYS A 418 19.42 -12.42 18.78
CA LYS A 418 19.00 -13.57 17.96
C LYS A 418 17.49 -13.53 17.73
N LEU A 419 17.07 -13.92 16.53
CA LEU A 419 15.65 -14.06 16.19
C LEU A 419 15.07 -15.31 16.86
N GLU A 420 14.09 -15.11 17.74
CA GLU A 420 13.41 -16.11 18.56
C GLU A 420 11.90 -15.93 18.56
N ASP A 421 11.39 -14.71 18.31
CA ASP A 421 9.97 -14.36 18.31
C ASP A 421 9.53 -13.64 17.03
N ILE A 422 8.25 -13.78 16.66
CA ILE A 422 7.62 -13.12 15.51
C ILE A 422 7.31 -11.63 15.75
N ASP A 423 7.36 -11.17 16.99
CA ASP A 423 7.19 -9.77 17.40
C ASP A 423 8.53 -9.00 17.43
N GLN A 424 9.65 -9.61 17.01
CA GLN A 424 10.93 -8.91 16.84
C GLN A 424 10.99 -8.14 15.51
N LEU A 425 11.42 -6.87 15.56
CA LEU A 425 11.59 -6.03 14.38
C LEU A 425 12.84 -6.44 13.57
N LEU A 426 12.64 -6.77 12.30
CA LEU A 426 13.71 -7.19 11.39
C LEU A 426 14.02 -6.12 10.34
N GLU A 427 15.30 -5.93 10.03
CA GLU A 427 15.73 -5.12 8.88
C GLU A 427 15.47 -5.87 7.57
N LEU A 428 14.69 -5.29 6.66
CA LEU A 428 14.33 -5.88 5.37
C LEU A 428 15.55 -5.97 4.44
N LYS A 429 15.85 -7.17 3.93
CA LYS A 429 16.89 -7.34 2.91
C LYS A 429 16.46 -6.68 1.60
N VAL A 430 17.41 -6.07 0.91
CA VAL A 430 17.17 -5.19 -0.26
C VAL A 430 16.25 -5.78 -1.34
N GLN A 431 16.38 -7.05 -1.69
CA GLN A 431 15.59 -7.67 -2.78
C GLN A 431 14.41 -8.51 -2.28
N ASP A 432 14.11 -8.47 -0.99
CA ASP A 432 12.94 -9.15 -0.44
C ASP A 432 11.69 -8.29 -0.62
N LEU A 433 10.57 -8.96 -0.90
CA LEU A 433 9.30 -8.33 -1.26
C LEU A 433 8.15 -8.97 -0.48
N ILE A 434 7.29 -8.13 0.06
CA ILE A 434 6.01 -8.52 0.67
C ILE A 434 4.91 -8.08 -0.29
N VAL A 435 3.97 -8.96 -0.59
CA VAL A 435 2.94 -8.69 -1.61
C VAL A 435 1.53 -8.76 -1.02
N SER A 436 0.55 -8.15 -1.67
CA SER A 436 -0.83 -8.26 -1.22
C SER A 436 -1.29 -9.72 -1.18
N LYS A 437 -1.96 -10.13 -0.11
CA LYS A 437 -2.62 -11.43 0.02
C LYS A 437 -3.64 -11.70 -1.09
N ASN A 438 -4.17 -10.64 -1.72
CA ASN A 438 -5.05 -10.75 -2.89
C ASN A 438 -4.37 -11.37 -4.12
N SER A 439 -3.03 -11.35 -4.16
CA SER A 439 -2.23 -11.99 -5.20
C SER A 439 -1.93 -13.46 -4.92
N GLY A 440 -2.01 -13.90 -3.66
CA GLY A 440 -1.68 -15.27 -3.23
C GLY A 440 -2.41 -16.35 -4.02
N PRO A 441 -3.76 -16.34 -4.09
CA PRO A 441 -4.52 -17.31 -4.88
C PRO A 441 -4.17 -17.29 -6.38
N TRP A 442 -3.79 -16.12 -6.91
CA TRP A 442 -3.34 -16.00 -8.29
C TRP A 442 -1.95 -16.60 -8.48
N LEU A 443 -1.00 -16.32 -7.58
CA LEU A 443 0.36 -16.89 -7.61
C LEU A 443 0.32 -18.43 -7.53
N ILE A 444 -0.54 -19.01 -6.70
CA ILE A 444 -0.74 -20.46 -6.63
C ILE A 444 -1.24 -21.02 -7.98
N LYS A 445 -2.18 -20.33 -8.65
CA LYS A 445 -2.61 -20.72 -10.00
C LYS A 445 -1.48 -20.67 -11.01
N VAL A 446 -0.66 -19.60 -10.98
CA VAL A 446 0.50 -19.46 -11.87
C VAL A 446 1.54 -20.56 -11.61
N ALA A 447 1.86 -20.85 -10.36
CA ALA A 447 2.79 -21.91 -9.98
C ALA A 447 2.31 -23.29 -10.45
N ASN A 448 1.03 -23.60 -10.25
CA ASN A 448 0.42 -24.83 -10.76
C ASN A 448 0.41 -24.90 -12.30
N PHE A 449 0.17 -23.77 -12.98
CA PHE A 449 0.28 -23.68 -14.43
C PHE A 449 1.70 -23.99 -14.91
N VAL A 450 2.73 -23.38 -14.29
CA VAL A 450 4.13 -23.64 -14.61
C VAL A 450 4.49 -25.12 -14.39
N ASN A 451 4.06 -25.71 -13.28
CA ASN A 451 4.25 -27.15 -13.03
C ASN A 451 3.61 -28.02 -14.12
N ASP A 452 2.37 -27.71 -14.52
CA ASP A 452 1.68 -28.41 -15.61
C ASP A 452 2.42 -28.24 -16.94
N GLU A 453 3.01 -27.07 -17.22
CA GLU A 453 3.84 -26.85 -18.41
C GLU A 453 5.11 -27.71 -18.40
N LEU A 454 5.85 -27.69 -17.29
CA LEU A 454 7.07 -28.48 -17.09
C LEU A 454 6.82 -29.97 -17.34
N VAL A 455 5.78 -30.53 -16.72
CA VAL A 455 5.46 -31.95 -16.84
C VAL A 455 4.92 -32.30 -18.22
N LYS A 456 3.95 -31.53 -18.74
CA LYS A 456 3.20 -31.93 -19.93
C LYS A 456 3.87 -31.52 -21.24
N LEU A 457 4.59 -30.41 -21.26
CA LEU A 457 5.18 -29.84 -22.48
C LEU A 457 6.68 -30.07 -22.56
N TYR A 458 7.37 -30.05 -21.42
CA TYR A 458 8.83 -30.16 -21.36
C TYR A 458 9.32 -31.52 -20.84
N GLY A 459 8.44 -32.33 -20.24
CA GLY A 459 8.78 -33.67 -19.75
C GLY A 459 9.75 -33.65 -18.57
N VAL A 460 9.70 -32.62 -17.74
CA VAL A 460 10.52 -32.45 -16.55
C VAL A 460 9.67 -32.38 -15.29
N GLU A 461 10.29 -32.65 -14.14
CA GLU A 461 9.62 -32.62 -12.83
C GLU A 461 9.04 -31.22 -12.50
N PRO A 462 7.95 -31.15 -11.70
CA PRO A 462 7.40 -29.89 -11.25
C PRO A 462 8.43 -29.11 -10.41
N PHE A 463 8.41 -27.79 -10.50
CA PHE A 463 9.36 -26.92 -9.80
C PHE A 463 8.81 -26.41 -8.47
N TYR A 464 7.57 -25.93 -8.45
CA TYR A 464 6.95 -25.42 -7.22
C TYR A 464 6.31 -26.57 -6.45
N ALA A 465 6.57 -26.69 -5.15
CA ALA A 465 5.99 -27.71 -4.29
C ALA A 465 4.55 -27.38 -3.85
N VAL A 466 3.69 -26.99 -4.79
CA VAL A 466 2.31 -26.55 -4.53
C VAL A 466 1.28 -27.29 -5.39
N ASN A 467 0.06 -27.38 -4.88
CA ASN A 467 -1.13 -27.88 -5.58
C ASN A 467 -2.29 -26.89 -5.47
N THR A 468 -3.49 -27.24 -5.96
CA THR A 468 -4.66 -26.34 -5.96
C THR A 468 -5.16 -25.96 -4.56
N ASN A 469 -4.86 -26.78 -3.55
CA ASN A 469 -5.27 -26.59 -2.16
C ASN A 469 -4.11 -26.08 -1.27
N SER A 470 -2.94 -25.82 -1.85
CA SER A 470 -1.79 -25.26 -1.12
C SER A 470 -2.08 -23.87 -0.59
N ASP A 471 -1.42 -23.54 0.50
CA ASP A 471 -1.50 -22.20 1.08
C ASP A 471 -0.54 -21.25 0.33
N MET A 472 -0.87 -19.97 0.27
CA MET A 472 -0.01 -18.98 -0.39
C MET A 472 1.36 -18.84 0.27
N HIS A 473 1.47 -19.11 1.58
CA HIS A 473 2.73 -19.08 2.32
C HIS A 473 3.69 -20.21 1.89
N ASP A 474 3.21 -21.26 1.20
CA ASP A 474 4.07 -22.30 0.60
C ASP A 474 4.96 -21.74 -0.53
N LEU A 475 4.64 -20.55 -1.05
CA LEU A 475 5.45 -19.85 -2.06
C LEU A 475 6.53 -18.94 -1.46
N ILE A 476 6.59 -18.77 -0.14
CA ILE A 476 7.64 -17.97 0.51
C ILE A 476 9.02 -18.53 0.13
N GLY A 477 9.94 -17.62 -0.22
CA GLY A 477 11.25 -17.92 -0.77
C GLY A 477 11.30 -18.04 -2.29
N SER A 478 10.14 -18.09 -2.97
CA SER A 478 10.08 -18.09 -4.43
C SER A 478 10.61 -16.77 -5.00
N LEU A 479 11.28 -16.87 -6.14
CA LEU A 479 11.78 -15.70 -6.85
C LEU A 479 10.73 -15.11 -7.79
N LEU A 480 10.64 -13.80 -7.80
CA LEU A 480 9.76 -13.00 -8.64
C LEU A 480 10.60 -12.08 -9.53
N ILE A 481 10.01 -11.65 -10.64
CA ILE A 481 10.50 -10.51 -11.41
C ILE A 481 9.51 -9.37 -11.15
N CYS A 482 10.02 -8.28 -10.58
CA CYS A 482 9.30 -7.01 -10.52
C CYS A 482 9.65 -6.19 -11.76
N LEU A 483 8.63 -5.73 -12.49
CA LEU A 483 8.81 -4.97 -13.72
C LEU A 483 7.90 -3.77 -13.75
N SER A 484 8.53 -2.61 -13.93
CA SER A 484 7.84 -1.33 -13.99
C SER A 484 7.32 -1.00 -15.39
N PRO A 485 6.10 -0.45 -15.51
CA PRO A 485 5.68 0.29 -16.69
C PRO A 485 6.79 1.18 -17.26
N HIS A 486 6.86 1.26 -18.60
CA HIS A 486 7.84 2.07 -19.33
C HIS A 486 9.32 1.69 -19.15
N THR A 487 9.60 0.56 -18.49
CA THR A 487 10.95 -0.02 -18.40
C THR A 487 11.00 -1.39 -19.08
N SER A 488 12.22 -1.86 -19.37
CA SER A 488 12.49 -3.19 -19.95
C SER A 488 13.44 -4.04 -19.11
N ALA A 489 13.92 -3.52 -17.98
CA ALA A 489 14.79 -4.24 -17.06
C ALA A 489 13.96 -4.66 -15.84
N GLY A 490 13.66 -5.95 -15.74
CA GLY A 490 13.04 -6.52 -14.55
C GLY A 490 14.07 -6.66 -13.42
N VAL A 491 13.64 -6.42 -12.19
CA VAL A 491 14.46 -6.63 -10.98
C VAL A 491 14.06 -7.95 -10.34
N LEU A 492 15.05 -8.80 -10.10
CA LEU A 492 14.84 -10.06 -9.38
C LEU A 492 14.54 -9.77 -7.91
N THR A 493 13.50 -10.40 -7.38
CA THR A 493 13.09 -10.25 -5.98
C THR A 493 12.73 -11.61 -5.38
N ARG A 494 12.67 -11.69 -4.05
CA ARG A 494 12.28 -12.89 -3.32
C ARG A 494 11.04 -12.60 -2.48
N LEU A 495 10.01 -13.42 -2.64
CA LEU A 495 8.79 -13.32 -1.86
C LEU A 495 9.06 -13.75 -0.41
N ILE A 496 8.76 -12.89 0.56
CA ILE A 496 8.97 -13.21 1.99
C ILE A 496 7.70 -13.21 2.84
N GLY A 497 6.58 -12.73 2.32
CA GLY A 497 5.32 -12.74 3.06
C GLY A 497 4.19 -12.00 2.35
N PHE A 498 3.05 -11.90 3.04
CA PHE A 498 1.83 -11.33 2.49
C PHE A 498 1.23 -10.28 3.42
N THR A 499 0.72 -9.19 2.85
CA THR A 499 0.02 -8.12 3.59
C THR A 499 -1.46 -8.07 3.24
N SER A 500 -2.30 -7.58 4.17
CA SER A 500 -3.70 -7.25 3.91
C SER A 500 -3.87 -6.04 2.98
N ALA A 501 -2.87 -5.15 2.91
CA ALA A 501 -2.89 -4.00 2.02
C ALA A 501 -2.97 -4.42 0.55
N LYS A 502 -3.61 -3.59 -0.29
CA LYS A 502 -3.63 -3.78 -1.74
C LYS A 502 -2.39 -3.12 -2.38
N ALA A 503 -1.22 -3.49 -1.86
CA ALA A 503 0.08 -2.94 -2.23
C ALA A 503 1.15 -4.03 -2.19
N GLN A 504 2.34 -3.69 -2.67
CA GLN A 504 3.57 -4.44 -2.40
C GLN A 504 4.48 -3.57 -1.53
N TYR A 505 5.11 -4.18 -0.53
CA TYR A 505 6.15 -3.54 0.26
C TYR A 505 7.52 -4.05 -0.14
N GLY A 506 8.46 -3.14 -0.30
CA GLY A 506 9.84 -3.45 -0.63
C GLY A 506 10.81 -2.39 -0.11
N HIS A 507 12.10 -2.75 -0.09
CA HIS A 507 13.14 -1.82 0.31
C HIS A 507 13.18 -0.60 -0.65
N PRO A 508 13.44 0.64 -0.18
CA PRO A 508 13.55 1.81 -1.06
C PRO A 508 14.51 1.62 -2.25
N PHE A 509 15.66 0.96 -2.04
CA PHE A 509 16.59 0.61 -3.12
C PHE A 509 16.00 -0.30 -4.20
N LEU A 510 15.09 -1.21 -3.83
CA LEU A 510 14.39 -2.05 -4.80
C LEU A 510 13.47 -1.20 -5.69
N HIS A 511 12.69 -0.31 -5.09
CA HIS A 511 11.81 0.60 -5.84
C HIS A 511 12.62 1.59 -6.70
N ALA A 512 13.71 2.14 -6.17
CA ALA A 512 14.61 3.01 -6.92
C ALA A 512 15.26 2.28 -8.12
N ALA A 513 15.71 1.04 -7.96
CA ALA A 513 16.26 0.23 -9.05
C ALA A 513 15.25 -0.03 -10.18
N LYS A 514 13.96 -0.06 -9.83
CA LYS A 514 12.81 -0.16 -10.73
C LYS A 514 12.41 1.20 -11.36
N ARG A 515 13.11 2.29 -11.03
CA ARG A 515 12.80 3.68 -11.44
C ARG A 515 11.43 4.16 -10.97
N ARG A 516 11.12 3.91 -9.69
CA ARG A 516 9.87 4.32 -9.05
C ARG A 516 10.07 5.46 -8.08
N ASN A 517 9.09 6.36 -8.06
CA ASN A 517 9.03 7.48 -7.12
C ASN A 517 8.23 7.14 -5.85
N CYS A 518 7.49 6.03 -5.85
CA CYS A 518 6.62 5.62 -4.73
C CYS A 518 5.54 6.65 -4.34
N ASP A 519 5.18 7.56 -5.24
CA ASP A 519 4.14 8.58 -5.06
C ASP A 519 2.74 8.08 -5.45
N GLY A 520 2.52 6.76 -5.45
CA GLY A 520 1.33 6.09 -6.01
C GLY A 520 1.57 5.37 -7.35
N ASP A 521 2.84 5.13 -7.68
CA ASP A 521 3.24 4.31 -8.82
C ASP A 521 2.89 2.82 -8.64
N GLU A 522 2.65 2.15 -9.77
CA GLU A 522 2.32 0.73 -9.82
C GLU A 522 3.39 -0.07 -10.56
N ASP A 523 3.67 -1.27 -10.06
CA ASP A 523 4.55 -2.24 -10.66
C ASP A 523 3.88 -3.59 -10.87
N SER A 524 4.36 -4.32 -11.87
CA SER A 524 3.93 -5.69 -12.11
C SER A 524 4.89 -6.69 -11.48
N ILE A 525 4.35 -7.73 -10.86
CA ILE A 525 5.10 -8.91 -10.45
C ILE A 525 4.76 -10.10 -11.35
N MET A 526 5.73 -11.00 -11.52
CA MET A 526 5.57 -12.30 -12.16
C MET A 526 6.48 -13.34 -11.48
N LEU A 527 6.06 -14.61 -11.43
CA LEU A 527 6.94 -15.68 -10.97
C LEU A 527 8.12 -15.81 -11.93
N LEU A 528 9.34 -15.93 -11.41
CA LEU A 528 10.56 -15.98 -12.22
C LEU A 528 10.46 -17.03 -13.34
N LEU A 529 10.04 -18.25 -12.98
CA LEU A 529 10.00 -19.35 -13.94
C LEU A 529 8.89 -19.18 -15.00
N ASP A 530 7.78 -18.49 -14.69
CA ASP A 530 6.81 -18.09 -15.72
C ASP A 530 7.45 -17.13 -16.71
N GLY A 531 8.13 -16.10 -16.20
CA GLY A 531 8.87 -15.14 -17.03
C GLY A 531 9.87 -15.84 -17.96
N LEU A 532 10.65 -16.79 -17.45
CA LEU A 532 11.66 -17.51 -18.23
C LEU A 532 11.06 -18.46 -19.30
N LEU A 533 9.96 -19.15 -18.99
CA LEU A 533 9.37 -20.14 -19.90
C LEU A 533 8.45 -19.51 -20.96
N ASN A 534 7.81 -18.39 -20.62
CA ASN A 534 6.69 -17.86 -21.39
C ASN A 534 6.97 -16.54 -22.09
N PHE A 535 8.00 -15.80 -21.68
CA PHE A 535 8.44 -14.61 -22.41
C PHE A 535 9.05 -14.97 -23.77
N SER A 536 8.75 -14.17 -24.79
CA SER A 536 9.51 -14.18 -26.05
C SER A 536 9.51 -12.81 -26.70
N GLU A 537 10.68 -12.37 -27.18
CA GLU A 537 10.80 -11.17 -28.03
C GLU A 537 9.95 -11.29 -29.30
N SER A 538 9.71 -12.52 -29.78
CA SER A 538 8.87 -12.77 -30.96
C SER A 538 7.39 -12.43 -30.74
N PHE A 539 6.94 -12.21 -29.51
CA PHE A 539 5.58 -11.77 -29.18
C PHE A 539 5.46 -10.26 -28.99
N VAL A 540 6.58 -9.58 -28.75
CA VAL A 540 6.59 -8.14 -28.50
C VAL A 540 6.09 -7.39 -29.75
N PRO A 541 5.13 -6.45 -29.60
CA PRO A 541 4.53 -5.71 -30.71
C PRO A 541 5.50 -4.90 -31.56
#